data_AF-A0A2P4X5I1-F1
#
_entry.id   AF-A0A2P4X5I1-F1
#
_cell.length_a   1.000
_cell.length_b   1.000
_cell.length_c   1.000
_cell.angle_alpha   90.00
_cell.angle_beta   90.00
_cell.angle_gamma   90.00
#
_symmetry.space_group_name_H-M   'P 1'
#
loop_
_entity.id
_entity.type
_entity.pdbx_description
1 polymer ?
#
loop_
_entity_poly.entity_id
_entity_poly.type
_entity_poly.pdbx_seq_one_letter_code
_entity_poly.pdbx_strand_id
1 'polypeptide(L)'
;ASDELLERLVPKFLALLDHKDVEVRSAAGENVAFLYESAQNCSVPLPYGEEILDRFLEMSKDNSKKNSKKDRKTQRVVFRDIHSTLATGATPHVSFSVKSEVLEISSWKSVKQFEAMKDCLQTGLQEHIKYNNILRRMLDLPETLEDRKVDRRDLFDKKSASRKQRSNELKGDRKRKQHMQDAFYDDGFY
;
A
#
# COMPACT_ATOMS: atom_id res chain seq x y z
N ALA A 1 14.64 19.42 -16.02
CA ALA A 1 14.19 18.01 -16.01
C ALA A 1 13.08 17.79 -14.98
N SER A 2 13.27 18.19 -13.72
CA SER A 2 12.22 18.14 -12.67
C SER A 2 11.03 19.07 -12.97
N ASP A 3 11.29 20.27 -13.47
CA ASP A 3 10.26 21.30 -13.72
C ASP A 3 9.27 20.91 -14.83
N GLU A 4 9.79 20.49 -16.00
CA GLU A 4 9.00 20.01 -17.15
C GLU A 4 8.09 18.81 -16.80
N LEU A 5 8.53 17.99 -15.84
CA LEU A 5 7.73 16.85 -15.35
C LEU A 5 6.56 17.33 -14.48
N LEU A 6 6.79 18.33 -13.62
CA LEU A 6 5.76 18.92 -12.76
C LEU A 6 4.69 19.65 -13.57
N GLU A 7 5.10 20.47 -14.55
CA GLU A 7 4.20 21.18 -15.46
C GLU A 7 3.31 20.22 -16.26
N ARG A 8 3.85 19.06 -16.65
CA ARG A 8 3.12 18.07 -17.45
C ARG A 8 2.17 17.19 -16.62
N LEU A 9 2.56 16.83 -15.39
CA LEU A 9 1.83 15.81 -14.60
C LEU A 9 0.79 16.42 -13.66
N VAL A 10 1.11 17.52 -12.99
CA VAL A 10 0.20 18.06 -11.97
C VAL A 10 -1.16 18.48 -12.56
N PRO A 11 -1.27 19.14 -13.74
CA PRO A 11 -2.58 19.44 -14.31
C PRO A 11 -3.45 18.20 -14.55
N LYS A 12 -2.81 17.07 -14.89
CA LYS A 12 -3.50 15.78 -15.08
C LYS A 12 -4.02 15.24 -13.74
N PHE A 13 -3.23 15.34 -12.68
CA PHE A 13 -3.67 14.94 -11.34
C PHE A 13 -4.78 15.86 -10.81
N LEU A 14 -4.70 17.17 -11.05
CA LEU A 14 -5.76 18.10 -10.67
C LEU A 14 -7.08 17.78 -11.37
N ALA A 15 -7.04 17.44 -12.67
CA ALA A 15 -8.24 17.00 -13.39
C ALA A 15 -8.85 15.70 -12.83
N LEU A 16 -8.02 14.81 -12.25
CA LEU A 16 -8.49 13.57 -11.62
C LEU A 16 -9.15 13.81 -10.24
N LEU A 17 -9.01 15.01 -9.65
CA LEU A 17 -9.69 15.35 -8.39
C LEU A 17 -11.22 15.44 -8.52
N ASP A 18 -11.75 15.56 -9.74
CA ASP A 18 -13.19 15.59 -10.00
C ASP A 18 -13.77 14.20 -10.34
N HIS A 19 -12.96 13.14 -10.25
CA HIS A 19 -13.40 11.79 -10.57
C HIS A 19 -14.45 11.27 -9.55
N LYS A 20 -15.43 10.49 -10.01
CA LYS A 20 -16.50 9.95 -9.15
C LYS A 20 -16.00 9.00 -8.04
N ASP A 21 -14.91 8.29 -8.31
CA ASP A 21 -14.30 7.33 -7.39
C ASP A 21 -13.40 8.07 -6.39
N VAL A 22 -13.62 7.83 -5.10
CA VAL A 22 -12.81 8.42 -4.03
C VAL A 22 -11.36 7.96 -4.10
N GLU A 23 -11.10 6.71 -4.46
CA GLU A 23 -9.75 6.15 -4.46
C GLU A 23 -8.90 6.80 -5.56
N VAL A 24 -9.51 7.09 -6.72
CA VAL A 24 -8.86 7.82 -7.81
C VAL A 24 -8.53 9.25 -7.39
N ARG A 25 -9.47 9.94 -6.71
CA ARG A 25 -9.26 11.30 -6.21
C ARG A 25 -8.17 11.32 -5.14
N SER A 26 -8.21 10.40 -4.20
CA SER A 26 -7.20 10.22 -3.15
C SER A 26 -5.81 10.00 -3.76
N ALA A 27 -5.68 9.04 -4.68
CA ALA A 27 -4.40 8.77 -5.34
C ALA A 27 -3.88 9.98 -6.13
N ALA A 28 -4.76 10.71 -6.82
CA ALA A 28 -4.37 11.94 -7.52
C ALA A 28 -3.85 13.01 -6.55
N GLY A 29 -4.56 13.24 -5.45
CA GLY A 29 -4.16 14.21 -4.43
C GLY A 29 -2.84 13.85 -3.74
N GLU A 30 -2.64 12.57 -3.41
CA GLU A 30 -1.40 12.10 -2.80
C GLU A 30 -0.21 12.22 -3.76
N ASN A 31 -0.42 12.00 -5.06
CA ASN A 31 0.61 12.24 -6.07
C ASN A 31 0.98 13.73 -6.18
N VAL A 32 0.01 14.64 -6.04
CA VAL A 32 0.29 16.09 -5.97
C VAL A 32 1.12 16.42 -4.74
N ALA A 33 0.78 15.87 -3.57
CA ALA A 33 1.53 16.07 -2.33
C ALA A 33 2.96 15.51 -2.41
N PHE A 34 3.12 14.33 -3.01
CA PHE A 34 4.43 13.71 -3.24
C PHE A 34 5.31 14.54 -4.19
N LEU A 35 4.74 15.05 -5.28
CA LEU A 35 5.43 15.93 -6.21
C LEU A 35 5.81 17.26 -5.55
N TYR A 36 4.94 17.78 -4.67
CA TYR A 36 5.21 18.97 -3.88
C TYR A 36 6.41 18.79 -2.95
N GLU A 37 6.44 17.70 -2.17
CA GLU A 37 7.57 17.35 -1.31
C GLU A 37 8.87 17.20 -2.12
N SER A 38 8.79 16.51 -3.27
CA SER A 38 9.94 16.30 -4.15
C SER A 38 10.49 17.62 -4.71
N ALA A 39 9.60 18.55 -5.10
CA ALA A 39 9.98 19.87 -5.60
C ALA A 39 10.66 20.71 -4.50
N GLN A 40 10.12 20.71 -3.27
CA GLN A 40 10.73 21.39 -2.12
C GLN A 40 12.14 20.85 -1.84
N ASN A 41 12.32 19.52 -1.84
CA ASN A 41 13.63 18.89 -1.63
C ASN A 41 14.65 19.28 -2.71
N CYS A 42 14.19 19.59 -3.93
CA CYS A 42 15.05 20.08 -5.02
C CYS A 42 15.14 21.61 -5.11
N SER A 43 14.55 22.35 -4.17
CA SER A 43 14.46 23.83 -4.19
C SER A 43 13.86 24.39 -5.49
N VAL A 44 12.92 23.65 -6.10
CA VAL A 44 12.21 24.08 -7.30
C VAL A 44 10.91 24.77 -6.87
N PRO A 45 10.67 26.02 -7.27
CA PRO A 45 9.41 26.69 -6.98
C PRO A 45 8.28 25.99 -7.73
N LEU A 46 7.15 25.81 -7.07
CA LEU A 46 6.00 25.16 -7.69
C LEU A 46 5.17 26.19 -8.46
N PRO A 47 4.61 25.82 -9.62
CA PRO A 47 3.84 26.75 -10.45
C PRO A 47 2.40 26.97 -9.96
N TYR A 48 2.09 26.59 -8.71
CA TYR A 48 0.71 26.54 -8.20
C TYR A 48 0.52 27.43 -6.98
N GLY A 49 -0.52 28.26 -7.01
CA GLY A 49 -0.85 29.25 -5.97
C GLY A 49 -1.92 28.81 -4.97
N GLU A 50 -2.49 29.79 -4.27
CA GLU A 50 -3.50 29.60 -3.20
C GLU A 50 -4.76 28.85 -3.66
N GLU A 51 -5.15 28.96 -4.93
CA GLU A 51 -6.34 28.29 -5.49
C GLU A 51 -6.30 26.76 -5.32
N ILE A 52 -5.11 26.17 -5.42
CA ILE A 52 -4.94 24.72 -5.25
C ILE A 52 -5.11 24.34 -3.77
N LEU A 53 -4.54 25.15 -2.86
CA LEU A 53 -4.67 24.94 -1.42
C LEU A 53 -6.15 24.99 -1.01
N ASP A 54 -6.89 25.99 -1.49
CA ASP A 54 -8.31 26.12 -1.22
C ASP A 54 -9.10 24.91 -1.74
N ARG A 55 -8.73 24.41 -2.93
CA ARG A 55 -9.36 23.20 -3.47
C ARG A 55 -9.14 21.96 -2.58
N PHE A 56 -7.92 21.72 -2.12
CA PHE A 56 -7.63 20.62 -1.19
C PHE A 56 -8.34 20.82 0.17
N LEU A 57 -8.45 22.07 0.63
CA LEU A 57 -9.18 22.42 1.85
C LEU A 57 -10.67 22.10 1.73
N GLU A 58 -11.32 22.46 0.62
CA GLU A 58 -12.72 22.11 0.35
C GLU A 58 -12.93 20.59 0.37
N MET A 59 -12.05 19.83 -0.31
CA MET A 59 -12.15 18.38 -0.38
C MET A 59 -11.95 17.71 0.99
N SER A 60 -11.12 18.29 1.86
CA SER A 60 -10.92 17.83 3.25
C SER A 60 -12.18 17.99 4.12
N LYS A 61 -13.10 18.88 3.74
CA LYS A 61 -14.35 19.19 4.43
C LYS A 61 -15.58 18.53 3.79
N ASP A 62 -15.40 17.79 2.70
CA ASP A 62 -16.52 17.20 1.95
C ASP A 62 -17.37 16.27 2.83
N ASN A 63 -18.68 16.52 2.82
CA ASN A 63 -19.68 15.74 3.54
C ASN A 63 -20.84 15.30 2.63
N SER A 64 -20.58 15.18 1.32
CA SER A 64 -21.58 14.75 0.34
C SER A 64 -22.20 13.41 0.71
N LYS A 65 -23.50 13.42 1.03
CA LYS A 65 -24.28 12.21 1.37
C LYS A 65 -24.40 11.21 0.21
N LYS A 66 -23.99 11.59 -1.01
CA LYS A 66 -23.95 10.71 -2.19
C LYS A 66 -22.87 9.63 -2.08
N ASN A 67 -21.80 9.91 -1.33
CA ASN A 67 -20.67 8.98 -1.13
C ASN A 67 -20.93 8.06 0.07
N SER A 68 -20.35 6.85 0.10
CA SER A 68 -20.53 5.95 1.23
C SER A 68 -19.89 6.49 2.51
N LYS A 69 -20.27 5.97 3.69
CA LYS A 69 -19.67 6.40 4.97
C LYS A 69 -18.16 6.14 5.02
N LYS A 70 -17.71 5.05 4.39
CA LYS A 70 -16.28 4.70 4.26
C LYS A 70 -15.59 5.74 3.39
N ASP A 71 -16.13 6.04 2.22
CA ASP A 71 -15.51 6.95 1.24
C ASP A 71 -15.40 8.37 1.79
N ARG A 72 -16.46 8.87 2.45
CA ARG A 72 -16.40 10.17 3.14
C ARG A 72 -15.35 10.23 4.24
N LYS A 73 -15.04 9.10 4.88
CA LYS A 73 -13.96 9.03 5.88
C LYS A 73 -12.60 9.06 5.18
N THR A 74 -12.40 8.21 4.17
CA THR A 74 -11.15 8.16 3.39
C THR A 74 -10.82 9.52 2.79
N GLN A 75 -11.77 10.15 2.10
CA GLN A 75 -11.58 11.47 1.48
C GLN A 75 -11.16 12.51 2.52
N ARG A 76 -11.91 12.67 3.62
CA ARG A 76 -11.57 13.69 4.63
C ARG A 76 -10.21 13.45 5.29
N VAL A 77 -9.83 12.20 5.53
CA VAL A 77 -8.52 11.88 6.13
C VAL A 77 -7.41 12.20 5.14
N VAL A 78 -7.46 11.64 3.93
CA VAL A 78 -6.42 11.82 2.91
C VAL A 78 -6.25 13.29 2.53
N PHE A 79 -7.36 14.00 2.25
CA PHE A 79 -7.29 15.39 1.82
C PHE A 79 -6.91 16.36 2.93
N ARG A 80 -7.19 16.05 4.20
CA ARG A 80 -6.68 16.84 5.33
C ARG A 80 -5.16 16.72 5.44
N ASP A 81 -4.63 15.51 5.31
CA ASP A 81 -3.20 15.27 5.42
C ASP A 81 -2.45 15.92 4.24
N ILE A 82 -2.99 15.81 3.01
CA ILE A 82 -2.48 16.52 1.83
C ILE A 82 -2.50 18.04 2.04
N HIS A 83 -3.63 18.61 2.44
CA HIS A 83 -3.74 20.05 2.68
C HIS A 83 -2.72 20.52 3.73
N SER A 84 -2.53 19.74 4.81
CA SER A 84 -1.52 20.04 5.82
C SER A 84 -0.11 20.10 5.22
N THR A 85 0.26 19.14 4.37
CA THR A 85 1.55 19.17 3.67
C THR A 85 1.69 20.39 2.79
N LEU A 86 0.70 20.69 1.96
CA LEU A 86 0.79 21.81 1.02
C LEU A 86 0.84 23.16 1.75
N ALA A 87 0.06 23.33 2.83
CA ALA A 87 -0.05 24.59 3.56
C ALA A 87 1.12 24.86 4.53
N THR A 88 1.67 23.82 5.15
CA THR A 88 2.67 23.97 6.23
C THR A 88 4.04 23.33 5.93
N GLY A 89 4.13 22.56 4.84
CA GLY A 89 5.29 21.70 4.57
C GLY A 89 5.37 20.45 5.44
N ALA A 90 4.39 20.21 6.34
CA ALA A 90 4.39 19.03 7.19
C ALA A 90 4.14 17.75 6.38
N THR A 91 5.10 16.84 6.40
CA THR A 91 4.98 15.52 5.77
C THR A 91 4.14 14.56 6.63
N PRO A 92 3.51 13.54 6.04
CA PRO A 92 2.79 12.53 6.79
C PRO A 92 3.76 11.79 7.71
N HIS A 93 3.32 11.60 8.95
CA HIS A 93 4.07 10.86 9.97
C HIS A 93 3.33 9.58 10.33
N VAL A 94 4.00 8.44 10.18
CA VAL A 94 3.48 7.13 10.53
C VAL A 94 4.46 6.47 11.49
N SER A 95 4.04 6.29 12.75
CA SER A 95 4.79 5.55 13.75
C SER A 95 4.21 4.16 13.97
N PHE A 96 5.08 3.16 14.13
CA PHE A 96 4.68 1.80 14.46
C PHE A 96 5.79 1.09 15.22
N SER A 97 5.43 0.08 16.00
CA SER A 97 6.38 -0.64 16.84
C SER A 97 6.70 -2.02 16.31
N VAL A 98 7.98 -2.37 16.28
CA VAL A 98 8.47 -3.70 15.94
C VAL A 98 9.42 -4.15 17.05
N LYS A 99 9.06 -5.20 17.79
CA LYS A 99 9.94 -5.82 18.80
C LYS A 99 10.51 -4.82 19.84
N SER A 100 9.69 -3.88 20.29
CA SER A 100 10.06 -2.81 21.24
C SER A 100 10.92 -1.66 20.66
N GLU A 101 11.17 -1.65 19.35
CA GLU A 101 11.68 -0.50 18.61
C GLU A 101 10.48 0.28 18.05
N VAL A 102 10.44 1.60 18.27
CA VAL A 102 9.47 2.48 17.61
C VAL A 102 10.12 3.00 16.34
N LEU A 103 9.52 2.66 15.20
CA LEU A 103 9.96 3.07 13.87
C LEU A 103 9.01 4.13 13.35
N GLU A 104 9.58 5.12 12.66
CA GLU A 104 8.84 6.28 12.17
C GLU A 104 9.14 6.49 10.69
N ILE A 105 8.08 6.74 9.93
CA ILE A 105 8.14 7.13 8.52
C ILE A 105 7.62 8.55 8.43
N SER A 106 8.39 9.45 7.82
CA SER A 106 8.15 10.89 7.86
C SER A 106 8.16 11.55 6.47
N SER A 107 7.91 10.80 5.39
CA SER A 107 7.88 11.33 4.01
C SER A 107 6.78 10.69 3.18
N TRP A 108 6.19 11.42 2.23
CA TRP A 108 5.22 10.89 1.27
C TRP A 108 5.83 9.76 0.45
N LYS A 109 7.11 9.89 0.06
CA LYS A 109 7.86 8.84 -0.63
C LYS A 109 7.81 7.53 0.16
N SER A 110 8.23 7.57 1.42
CA SER A 110 8.41 6.37 2.24
C SER A 110 7.07 5.82 2.73
N VAL A 111 6.06 6.68 2.93
CA VAL A 111 4.66 6.23 3.16
C VAL A 111 4.14 5.45 1.95
N LYS A 112 4.30 5.97 0.73
CA LYS A 112 3.86 5.26 -0.48
C LYS A 112 4.61 3.95 -0.72
N GLN A 113 5.91 3.94 -0.47
CA GLN A 113 6.69 2.71 -0.52
C GLN A 113 6.24 1.70 0.53
N PHE A 114 5.93 2.15 1.75
CA PHE A 114 5.42 1.30 2.82
C PHE A 114 4.06 0.69 2.48
N GLU A 115 3.11 1.47 1.95
CA GLU A 115 1.80 0.98 1.50
C GLU A 115 1.95 -0.12 0.44
N ALA A 116 2.78 0.13 -0.59
CA ALA A 116 3.04 -0.86 -1.63
C ALA A 116 3.67 -2.15 -1.05
N MET A 117 4.64 -2.03 -0.16
CA MET A 117 5.27 -3.19 0.48
C MET A 117 4.31 -3.93 1.41
N LYS A 118 3.41 -3.22 2.08
CA LYS A 118 2.38 -3.81 2.93
C LYS A 118 1.40 -4.65 2.12
N ASP A 119 0.99 -4.17 0.95
CA ASP A 119 0.07 -4.91 0.08
C ASP A 119 0.74 -6.13 -0.56
N CYS A 120 2.03 -6.02 -0.92
CA CYS A 120 2.80 -7.13 -1.49
C CYS A 120 3.18 -8.20 -0.45
N LEU A 121 3.69 -7.78 0.72
CA LEU A 121 4.26 -8.69 1.72
C LEU A 121 3.22 -9.19 2.74
N GLN A 122 2.14 -8.43 2.95
CA GLN A 122 1.05 -8.76 3.87
C GLN A 122 1.58 -9.18 5.25
N THR A 123 1.31 -10.42 5.68
CA THR A 123 1.75 -10.97 6.96
C THR A 123 3.28 -11.07 7.10
N GLY A 124 4.01 -11.08 5.98
CA GLY A 124 5.47 -11.09 5.95
C GLY A 124 6.12 -9.73 6.18
N LEU A 125 5.36 -8.63 6.12
CA LEU A 125 5.90 -7.27 6.26
C LEU A 125 6.69 -7.08 7.56
N GLN A 126 6.15 -7.56 8.67
CA GLN A 126 6.78 -7.46 9.99
C GLN A 126 8.14 -8.15 10.05
N GLU A 127 8.25 -9.33 9.45
CA GLU A 127 9.50 -10.09 9.39
C GLU A 127 10.54 -9.36 8.51
N HIS A 128 10.12 -8.80 7.38
CA HIS A 128 11.01 -8.04 6.52
C HIS A 128 11.45 -6.73 7.16
N ILE A 129 10.56 -5.96 7.79
CA ILE A 129 10.97 -4.74 8.50
C ILE A 129 11.97 -5.08 9.60
N LYS A 130 11.83 -6.23 10.25
CA LYS A 130 12.71 -6.61 11.36
C LYS A 130 14.13 -7.01 10.95
N TYR A 131 14.30 -7.65 9.78
CA TYR A 131 15.58 -8.27 9.41
C TYR A 131 16.14 -7.82 8.05
N ASN A 132 15.36 -7.11 7.23
CA ASN A 132 15.79 -6.72 5.88
C ASN A 132 16.24 -5.26 5.86
N ASN A 133 17.55 -5.04 5.93
CA ASN A 133 18.13 -3.70 5.84
C ASN A 133 17.91 -3.01 4.49
N ILE A 134 17.66 -3.76 3.41
CA ILE A 134 17.28 -3.15 2.12
C ILE A 134 15.90 -2.51 2.22
N LEU A 135 14.94 -3.22 2.84
CA LEU A 135 13.61 -2.67 3.07
C LEU A 135 13.67 -1.49 4.04
N ARG A 136 14.42 -1.61 5.14
CA ARG A 136 14.60 -0.50 6.09
C ARG A 136 15.19 0.73 5.42
N ARG A 137 16.28 0.57 4.66
CA ARG A 137 16.89 1.67 3.89
C ARG A 137 15.92 2.27 2.88
N MET A 138 15.11 1.46 2.20
CA MET A 138 14.11 1.97 1.24
C MET A 138 13.09 2.88 1.93
N LEU A 139 12.69 2.53 3.16
CA LEU A 139 11.71 3.27 3.96
C LEU A 139 12.32 4.38 4.83
N ASP A 140 13.61 4.69 4.65
CA ASP A 140 14.40 5.62 5.47
C ASP A 140 14.40 5.27 6.98
N LEU A 141 14.30 3.97 7.30
CA LEU A 141 14.34 3.45 8.66
C LEU A 141 15.78 3.10 9.10
N PRO A 142 16.11 3.18 10.40
CA PRO A 142 17.42 2.81 10.92
C PRO A 142 17.76 1.35 10.65
N GLU A 143 19.01 1.07 10.27
CA GLU A 143 19.48 -0.29 10.03
C GLU A 143 19.39 -1.14 11.31
N THR A 144 19.05 -2.43 11.14
CA THR A 144 19.06 -3.41 12.22
C THR A 144 20.29 -4.30 12.15
N LEU A 145 20.76 -4.70 13.33
CA LEU A 145 21.81 -5.72 13.50
C LEU A 145 21.20 -7.11 13.77
N GLU A 146 19.87 -7.22 13.83
CA GLU A 146 19.20 -8.51 14.00
C GLU A 146 19.36 -9.34 12.74
N ASP A 147 20.02 -10.49 12.86
CA ASP A 147 20.06 -11.48 11.80
C ASP A 147 18.87 -12.45 11.90
N ARG A 148 18.29 -12.76 10.74
CA ARG A 148 17.27 -13.80 10.65
C ARG A 148 17.91 -15.17 10.90
N LYS A 149 17.73 -15.71 12.10
CA LYS A 149 18.06 -17.11 12.40
C LYS A 149 17.04 -18.02 11.69
N VAL A 150 17.40 -18.56 10.54
CA VAL A 150 16.59 -19.56 9.83
C VAL A 150 16.78 -20.90 10.54
N ASP A 151 15.77 -21.39 11.24
CA ASP A 151 15.81 -22.75 11.78
C ASP A 151 15.69 -23.75 10.64
N ARG A 152 16.59 -24.74 10.60
CA ARG A 152 16.58 -25.81 9.58
C ARG A 152 15.24 -26.57 9.58
N ARG A 153 14.50 -26.56 10.69
CA ARG A 153 13.14 -27.12 10.81
C ARG A 153 12.09 -26.35 10.01
N ASP A 154 12.22 -25.04 9.86
CA ASP A 154 11.28 -24.20 9.11
C ASP A 154 11.38 -24.46 7.59
N LEU A 155 12.57 -24.82 7.10
CA LEU A 155 12.80 -25.24 5.71
C LEU A 155 12.21 -26.62 5.39
N PHE A 156 12.09 -27.48 6.41
CA PHE A 156 11.66 -28.88 6.28
C PHE A 156 10.40 -29.19 7.11
N ASP A 157 9.52 -28.21 7.32
CA ASP A 157 8.29 -28.47 8.06
C ASP A 157 7.33 -29.33 7.21
N LYS A 158 7.17 -30.60 7.64
CA LYS A 158 6.20 -31.55 7.09
C LYS A 158 4.76 -31.05 7.21
N LYS A 159 4.49 -30.05 8.06
CA LYS A 159 3.17 -29.42 8.29
C LYS A 159 3.00 -28.06 7.59
N SER A 160 3.94 -27.63 6.75
CA SER A 160 3.84 -26.37 5.99
C SER A 160 2.55 -26.26 5.17
N ALA A 161 2.05 -25.03 5.01
CA ALA A 161 0.81 -24.74 4.30
C ALA A 161 0.84 -25.27 2.85
N SER A 162 1.96 -25.10 2.14
CA SER A 162 2.13 -25.60 0.76
C SER A 162 2.05 -27.13 0.68
N ARG A 163 2.66 -27.86 1.64
CA ARG A 163 2.56 -29.33 1.69
C ARG A 163 1.17 -29.82 2.05
N LYS A 164 0.48 -29.13 2.96
CA LYS A 164 -0.93 -29.42 3.32
C LYS A 164 -1.86 -29.21 2.14
N GLN A 165 -1.71 -28.10 1.42
CA GLN A 165 -2.47 -27.80 0.22
C GLN A 165 -2.26 -28.88 -0.85
N ARG A 166 -1.00 -29.21 -1.16
CA ARG A 166 -0.67 -30.28 -2.12
C ARG A 166 -1.27 -31.64 -1.70
N SER A 167 -1.25 -31.96 -0.41
CA SER A 167 -1.85 -33.20 0.12
C SER A 167 -3.37 -33.22 -0.05
N ASN A 168 -4.04 -32.10 0.20
CA ASN A 168 -5.49 -31.97 0.01
C ASN A 168 -5.89 -32.06 -1.46
N GLU A 169 -5.13 -31.42 -2.37
CA GLU A 169 -5.33 -31.52 -3.81
C GLU A 169 -5.21 -32.98 -4.29
N LEU A 170 -4.15 -33.69 -3.86
CA LEU A 170 -3.95 -35.10 -4.17
C LEU A 170 -5.07 -35.99 -3.61
N LYS A 171 -5.58 -35.72 -2.41
CA LYS A 171 -6.73 -36.44 -1.84
C LYS A 171 -8.01 -36.21 -2.66
N GLY A 172 -8.25 -34.97 -3.10
CA GLY A 172 -9.37 -34.64 -3.98
C GLY A 172 -9.27 -35.37 -5.31
N ASP A 173 -8.07 -35.43 -5.89
CA ASP A 173 -7.83 -36.09 -7.18
C ASP A 173 -8.01 -37.61 -7.10
N ARG A 174 -7.54 -38.23 -6.01
CA ARG A 174 -7.80 -39.65 -5.72
C ARG A 174 -9.29 -39.96 -5.60
N LYS A 175 -10.05 -39.12 -4.87
CA LYS A 175 -11.50 -39.29 -4.74
C LYS A 175 -12.22 -39.17 -6.08
N ARG A 176 -11.83 -38.20 -6.93
CA ARG A 176 -12.40 -38.07 -8.28
C ARG A 176 -12.16 -39.30 -9.14
N LYS A 177 -10.92 -39.81 -9.15
CA LYS A 177 -10.58 -41.04 -9.90
C LYS A 177 -11.37 -42.26 -9.40
N GLN A 178 -11.53 -42.39 -8.08
CA GLN A 178 -12.33 -43.44 -7.49
C GLN A 178 -13.81 -43.32 -7.89
N HIS A 179 -14.39 -42.13 -7.80
CA HIS A 179 -15.79 -41.91 -8.21
C HIS A 179 -16.02 -42.19 -9.71
N MET A 180 -15.07 -41.85 -10.58
CA MET A 180 -15.18 -42.21 -12.01
C MET A 180 -15.09 -43.72 -12.24
N GLN A 181 -14.24 -44.40 -11.46
CA GLN A 181 -14.12 -45.83 -11.52
C GLN A 181 -15.40 -46.51 -11.02
N ASP A 182 -15.95 -46.06 -9.88
CA ASP A 182 -17.20 -46.57 -9.33
C ASP A 182 -18.38 -46.32 -10.29
N ALA A 183 -18.46 -45.13 -10.91
CA ALA A 183 -19.49 -44.80 -11.90
C ALA A 183 -19.38 -45.66 -13.17
N PHE A 184 -18.16 -45.97 -13.63
CA PHE A 184 -17.96 -46.88 -14.76
C PHE A 184 -18.45 -48.30 -14.48
N TYR A 185 -18.35 -48.77 -13.24
CA TYR A 185 -18.89 -50.07 -12.84
C TYR A 185 -20.42 -50.04 -12.65
N ASP A 186 -21.01 -48.89 -12.35
CA ASP A 186 -22.46 -48.71 -12.18
C ASP A 186 -23.20 -48.66 -13.53
N ASP A 187 -22.58 -48.09 -14.58
CA ASP A 187 -23.10 -48.08 -15.97
C ASP A 187 -22.96 -49.44 -16.70
N GLY A 188 -22.31 -50.43 -16.08
CA GLY A 188 -22.00 -51.75 -16.67
C GLY A 188 -23.08 -52.83 -16.47
N PHE A 189 -24.21 -52.51 -15.85
CA PHE A 189 -25.34 -53.43 -15.64
C PHE A 189 -26.63 -52.87 -16.23
N TYR A 190 -26.80 -53.05 -17.55
CA TYR A 190 -28.10 -53.19 -18.23
C TYR A 190 -27.93 -54.13 -19.42
#